data_AF-A0A7Y0HQL6-F1
#
_entry.id   AF-A0A7Y0HQL6-F1
#
_cell.length_a   1.000
_cell.length_b   1.000
_cell.length_c   1.000
_cell.angle_alpha   90.00
_cell.angle_beta   90.00
_cell.angle_gamma   90.00
#
_symmetry.space_group_name_H-M   'P 1'
#
loop_
_entity.id
_entity.type
_entity.pdbx_description
1 polymer ?
#
loop_
_entity_poly.entity_id
_entity_poly.type
_entity_poly.pdbx_seq_one_letter_code
_entity_poly.pdbx_strand_id
1 'polypeptide(L)'
;MGIYANLPLAMAPGLGLGAVFAFVMVGSMGLNWQTALGAVFISGVVFFLLAITNVTKSIIEAIPKDLKSAIGVGIGLYISFIGFKNAGLVVTNKSNIVGLGNLQS
;
A
#
# COMPACT_ATOMS: atom_id res chain seq x y z
N MET A 1 1.41 11.48 16.43
CA MET A 1 1.45 12.62 15.49
C MET A 1 0.46 13.72 15.85
N GLY A 2 -0.83 13.45 16.11
CA GLY A 2 -1.81 14.51 16.42
C GLY A 2 -1.64 15.30 17.73
N ILE A 3 -0.82 14.85 18.69
CA ILE A 3 -0.61 15.55 19.98
C ILE A 3 0.77 16.26 20.05
N TYR A 4 1.76 15.82 19.27
CA TYR A 4 3.15 16.30 19.35
C TYR A 4 3.68 16.94 18.07
N ALA A 5 3.06 16.69 16.91
CA ALA A 5 3.47 17.25 15.64
C ALA A 5 2.32 18.09 15.10
N ASN A 6 2.45 19.42 15.17
CA ASN A 6 1.52 20.40 14.62
C ASN A 6 1.62 20.44 13.08
N LEU A 7 1.44 19.28 12.44
CA LEU A 7 1.41 19.10 10.99
C LEU A 7 0.05 18.50 10.62
N PRO A 8 -0.74 19.14 9.74
CA PRO A 8 -2.01 18.62 9.25
C PRO A 8 -1.79 17.48 8.24
N LEU A 9 -1.02 16.48 8.63
CA LEU A 9 -0.80 15.25 7.86
C LEU A 9 -1.73 14.18 8.41
N ALA A 10 -2.81 13.90 7.69
CA ALA A 10 -3.64 12.73 7.96
C ALA A 10 -2.80 11.47 7.78
N MET A 11 -2.51 10.75 8.87
CA MET A 11 -1.93 9.41 8.79
C MET A 11 -3.02 8.46 8.31
N ALA A 12 -3.12 8.27 6.99
CA ALA A 12 -3.94 7.22 6.44
C ALA A 12 -3.33 5.86 6.80
N PRO A 13 -4.14 4.86 7.20
CA PRO A 13 -3.65 3.49 7.31
C PRO A 13 -3.10 3.06 5.95
N GLY A 14 -1.90 2.47 5.95
CA GLY A 14 -1.20 2.05 4.72
C GLY A 14 -1.89 0.87 4.04
N LEU A 15 -3.03 1.10 3.40
CA LEU A 15 -3.87 0.07 2.77
C LEU A 15 -3.10 -0.76 1.73
N GLY A 16 -2.16 -0.14 1.00
CA GLY A 16 -1.31 -0.83 0.03
C GLY A 16 -0.30 -1.79 0.66
N LEU A 17 0.23 -1.46 1.85
CA LEU A 17 1.20 -2.30 2.55
C LEU A 17 0.54 -3.59 3.08
N GLY A 18 -0.74 -3.54 3.44
CA GLY A 18 -1.52 -4.71 3.84
C GLY A 18 -1.71 -5.72 2.70
N ALA A 19 -1.85 -5.24 1.46
CA ALA A 19 -1.94 -6.10 0.28
C ALA A 19 -0.60 -6.80 -0.02
N VAL A 20 0.52 -6.07 0.07
CA VAL A 20 1.86 -6.67 -0.06
C VAL A 20 2.10 -7.71 1.03
N PHE A 21 1.70 -7.42 2.27
CA PHE A 21 1.77 -8.40 3.36
C PHE A 21 1.00 -9.68 3.04
N ALA A 22 -0.27 -9.58 2.64
CA ALA A 22 -1.12 -10.75 2.42
C ALA A 22 -0.71 -11.54 1.17
N PHE A 23 -0.50 -10.87 0.04
CA PHE A 23 -0.25 -11.54 -1.25
C PHE A 23 1.22 -11.90 -1.46
N VAL A 24 2.14 -11.02 -1.05
CA VAL A 24 3.58 -11.25 -1.28
C VAL A 24 4.18 -12.06 -0.14
N MET A 25 4.14 -11.56 1.10
CA MET A 25 4.82 -12.23 2.21
C MET A 25 4.15 -13.55 2.64
N VAL A 26 2.83 -13.52 2.86
CA VAL A 26 2.11 -14.73 3.30
C VAL A 26 1.76 -15.62 2.10
N GLY A 27 1.34 -15.03 0.98
CA GLY A 27 0.98 -15.75 -0.24
C GLY A 27 2.20 -16.30 -1.00
N SER A 28 2.97 -15.44 -1.66
CA SER A 28 4.04 -15.88 -2.57
C SER A 28 5.28 -16.44 -1.88
N MET A 29 5.65 -15.89 -0.71
CA MET A 29 6.83 -16.34 0.05
C MET A 29 6.50 -17.45 1.05
N GLY A 30 5.22 -17.79 1.23
CA GLY A 30 4.77 -18.87 2.12
C GLY A 30 5.10 -18.66 3.60
N LEU A 31 5.39 -17.42 4.01
CA LEU A 31 5.73 -17.12 5.40
C LEU A 31 4.48 -17.21 6.28
N ASN A 32 4.63 -17.78 7.47
CA ASN A 32 3.55 -17.78 8.44
C ASN A 32 3.25 -16.33 8.87
N TRP A 33 1.98 -16.03 9.11
CA TRP A 33 1.53 -14.65 9.34
C TRP A 33 2.20 -14.00 10.56
N GLN A 34 2.55 -14.81 11.58
CA GLN A 34 3.30 -14.36 12.76
C GLN A 34 4.72 -13.91 12.39
N THR A 35 5.39 -14.66 11.52
CA THR A 35 6.74 -14.33 11.03
C THR A 35 6.71 -13.06 10.19
N ALA A 36 5.71 -12.92 9.32
CA ALA A 36 5.51 -11.72 8.53
C ALA A 36 5.23 -10.49 9.43
N LEU A 37 4.42 -10.63 10.47
CA LEU A 37 4.19 -9.55 11.44
C LEU A 37 5.45 -9.19 12.24
N GLY A 38 6.25 -10.18 12.60
CA GLY A 38 7.56 -9.96 13.23
C GLY A 38 8.52 -9.16 12.33
N ALA A 39 8.56 -9.47 11.04
CA ALA A 39 9.34 -8.73 10.06
C ALA A 39 8.85 -7.27 9.89
N VAL A 40 7.53 -7.06 9.86
CA VAL A 40 6.93 -5.72 9.82
C VAL A 40 7.28 -4.93 11.08
N PHE A 41 7.24 -5.57 12.26
CA PHE A 41 7.60 -4.93 13.52
C PHE A 41 9.07 -4.49 13.53
N ILE A 42 10.00 -5.37 13.15
CA ILE A 42 11.43 -5.04 13.06
C ILE A 42 11.66 -3.91 12.05
N SER A 43 10.99 -3.96 10.89
CA SER A 43 11.07 -2.90 9.88
C SER A 43 10.56 -1.56 10.42
N GLY A 44 9.51 -1.57 11.26
CA GLY A 44 9.02 -0.39 11.96
C GLY A 44 10.02 0.19 12.95
N VAL A 45 10.72 -0.65 13.71
CA VAL A 45 11.79 -0.21 14.64
C VAL A 45 12.96 0.39 13.86
N VAL A 46 13.41 -0.26 12.79
CA VAL A 46 14.47 0.27 11.92
C VAL A 46 14.05 1.61 11.30
N PHE A 47 12.81 1.69 10.80
CA PHE A 47 12.29 2.93 10.23
C PHE A 47 12.18 4.05 11.28
N PHE A 48 11.82 3.73 12.52
CA PHE A 48 11.79 4.69 13.62
C PHE A 48 13.18 5.25 13.92
N LEU A 49 14.20 4.39 13.98
CA LEU A 49 15.59 4.83 14.14
C LEU A 49 16.04 5.72 12.97
N LEU A 50 15.72 5.32 11.73
CA LEU A 50 16.03 6.11 10.54
C LEU A 50 15.33 7.48 10.54
N ALA A 51 14.07 7.53 10.99
CA ALA A 51 13.28 8.76 11.09
C ALA A 51 13.90 9.75 12.09
N ILE A 52 14.42 9.27 13.22
CA ILE A 52 15.14 10.12 14.19
C ILE A 52 16.44 10.66 13.59
N THR A 53 17.15 9.85 12.80
CA THR A 53 18.40 10.28 12.15
C THR A 53 18.20 11.18 10.90
N ASN A 54 16.98 11.62 10.60
CA ASN A 54 16.62 12.45 9.43
C ASN A 54 16.96 11.87 8.04
N VAL A 55 17.47 10.65 7.95
CA VAL A 55 17.82 9.97 6.69
C VAL A 55 16.62 9.87 5.74
N THR A 56 15.41 9.74 6.30
CA THR A 56 14.15 9.68 5.54
C THR A 56 13.93 10.92 4.67
N LYS A 57 14.35 12.12 5.10
CA LYS A 57 14.23 13.34 4.28
C LYS A 57 15.12 13.28 3.05
N SER A 58 16.37 12.88 3.22
CA SER A 58 17.33 12.74 2.11
C SER A 58 16.87 11.71 1.08
N ILE A 59 16.26 10.60 1.53
CA ILE A 59 15.66 9.61 0.63
C ILE A 59 14.52 10.22 -0.18
N ILE A 60 13.61 10.95 0.46
CA ILE A 60 12.48 11.58 -0.24
C ILE A 60 12.96 12.62 -1.23
N GLU A 61 13.98 13.42 -0.91
CA GLU A 61 14.57 14.42 -1.82
C GLU A 61 15.26 13.79 -3.02
N ALA A 62 15.86 12.60 -2.86
CA ALA A 62 16.48 11.85 -3.95
C ALA A 62 15.47 11.32 -4.99
N ILE A 63 14.18 11.17 -4.64
CA ILE A 63 13.17 10.67 -5.57
C ILE A 63 12.75 11.78 -6.56
N PRO A 64 12.90 11.56 -7.88
CA PRO A 64 12.42 12.46 -8.93
C PRO A 64 10.94 12.82 -8.78
N LYS A 65 10.57 14.04 -9.18
CA LYS A 65 9.17 14.50 -9.12
C LYS A 65 8.22 13.59 -9.91
N ASP A 66 8.66 13.09 -11.06
CA ASP A 66 7.84 12.20 -11.90
C ASP A 66 7.51 10.88 -11.19
N LEU A 67 8.48 10.30 -10.49
CA LEU A 67 8.27 9.08 -9.69
C LEU A 67 7.33 9.34 -8.50
N LYS A 68 7.45 10.49 -7.84
CA LYS A 68 6.50 10.87 -6.76
C LYS A 68 5.07 10.97 -7.27
N SER A 69 4.88 11.56 -8.45
CA SER A 69 3.57 11.68 -9.09
C SER A 69 3.02 10.31 -9.50
N ALA A 70 3.85 9.47 -10.10
CA ALA A 70 3.48 8.11 -10.51
C ALA A 70 3.03 7.23 -9.34
N ILE A 71 3.67 7.35 -8.16
CA ILE A 71 3.25 6.63 -6.94
C ILE A 71 1.81 7.02 -6.56
N GLY A 72 1.49 8.31 -6.58
CA GLY A 72 0.13 8.79 -6.27
C GLY A 72 -0.92 8.25 -7.24
N VAL A 73 -0.63 8.31 -8.54
CA VAL A 73 -1.51 7.77 -9.60
C VAL A 73 -1.68 6.26 -9.44
N GLY A 74 -0.61 5.52 -9.17
CA GLY A 74 -0.64 4.07 -8.97
C GLY A 74 -1.50 3.65 -7.78
N ILE A 75 -1.39 4.35 -6.64
CA ILE A 75 -2.22 4.10 -5.46
C ILE A 75 -3.69 4.41 -5.77
N GLY A 76 -3.98 5.52 -6.45
CA GLY A 76 -5.33 5.89 -6.85
C GLY A 76 -5.98 4.86 -7.77
N LEU A 77 -5.26 4.40 -8.79
CA LEU A 77 -5.72 3.34 -9.70
C LEU A 77 -5.96 2.02 -8.95
N TYR A 78 -5.07 1.66 -8.01
CA TYR A 78 -5.22 0.46 -7.21
C TYR A 78 -6.48 0.49 -6.33
N ILE A 79 -6.73 1.62 -5.64
CA ILE A 79 -7.92 1.79 -4.81
C ILE A 79 -9.18 1.79 -5.68
N SER A 80 -9.18 2.48 -6.83
CA SER A 80 -10.30 2.45 -7.78
C SER A 80 -10.59 1.03 -8.28
N PHE A 81 -9.55 0.24 -8.57
CA PHE A 81 -9.71 -1.15 -8.98
C PHE A 81 -10.36 -2.02 -7.89
N ILE A 82 -9.94 -1.88 -6.64
CA ILE A 82 -10.59 -2.56 -5.50
C ILE A 82 -12.05 -2.10 -5.37
N GLY A 83 -12.32 -0.80 -5.53
CA GLY A 83 -13.67 -0.24 -5.52
C GLY A 83 -14.57 -0.85 -6.60
N PHE A 84 -14.09 -0.93 -7.83
CA PHE A 84 -14.83 -1.56 -8.94
C PHE A 84 -15.06 -3.06 -8.74
N LYS A 85 -14.09 -3.77 -8.14
CA LYS A 85 -14.26 -5.19 -7.76
C LYS A 85 -15.33 -5.35 -6.68
N ASN A 86 -15.31 -4.53 -5.64
CA ASN A 86 -16.30 -4.57 -4.55
C ASN A 86 -17.70 -4.15 -5.02
N ALA A 87 -17.79 -3.24 -6.00
CA ALA A 87 -19.05 -2.83 -6.63
C ALA A 87 -19.61 -3.87 -7.62
N GLY A 88 -18.90 -4.98 -7.88
CA GLY A 88 -19.32 -6.01 -8.83
C GLY A 88 -19.20 -5.59 -10.31
N LEU A 89 -18.64 -4.40 -10.60
CA LEU A 89 -18.41 -3.90 -11.96
C LEU A 89 -17.23 -4.61 -12.65
N VAL A 90 -16.26 -5.08 -11.85
CA VAL A 90 -15.11 -5.85 -12.31
C VAL A 90 -15.20 -7.26 -11.75
N VAL A 91 -15.44 -8.23 -12.63
CA VAL A 91 -15.58 -9.66 -12.28
C VAL A 91 -14.47 -10.43 -12.98
N THR A 92 -13.81 -11.32 -12.25
CA THR A 92 -12.82 -12.26 -12.83
C THR A 92 -13.54 -13.21 -13.78
N ASN A 93 -13.27 -13.08 -15.09
CA ASN A 93 -13.75 -14.01 -16.11
C ASN A 93 -12.61 -14.98 -16.47
N LYS A 94 -12.91 -16.28 -16.63
CA LYS A 94 -11.90 -17.32 -16.91
C LYS A 94 -11.07 -17.08 -18.18
N SER A 95 -11.54 -16.22 -19.10
CA SER A 95 -10.84 -15.89 -20.35
C SER A 95 -10.08 -14.57 -20.34
N ASN A 96 -10.38 -13.62 -19.44
CA ASN A 96 -9.69 -12.34 -19.32
C ASN A 96 -9.60 -11.97 -17.84
N ILE A 97 -8.39 -11.63 -17.39
CA ILE A 97 -8.05 -11.29 -15.99
C ILE A 97 -8.95 -10.16 -15.44
N VAL A 98 -9.65 -9.42 -16.31
CA VAL A 98 -10.67 -8.41 -16.02
C VAL A 98 -11.87 -8.60 -16.97
N GLY A 99 -13.07 -8.81 -16.42
CA GLY A 99 -14.34 -8.84 -17.16
C GLY A 99 -15.33 -7.79 -16.65
N LEU A 100 -16.18 -7.26 -17.54
CA LEU A 100 -17.29 -6.38 -17.16
C LEU A 100 -18.35 -7.19 -16.40
N GLY A 101 -18.79 -6.67 -15.25
CA GLY A 101 -19.91 -7.22 -14.49
C GLY A 101 -21.24 -7.06 -15.20
N ASN A 102 -22.26 -7.77 -14.74
CA ASN A 102 -23.59 -7.66 -15.32
C ASN A 102 -24.17 -6.26 -15.03
N LEU A 103 -24.32 -5.45 -16.08
CA LEU A 103 -24.86 -4.09 -16.03
C LEU A 103 -26.39 -4.04 -16.26
N GLN A 104 -27.04 -5.20 -16.40
CA GLN A 104 -28.50 -5.26 -16.46
C GLN A 104 -29.08 -5.60 -15.09
N SER A 105 -29.93 -4.69 -14.62
CA SER A 105 -30.84 -4.86 -13.48
C SER A 105 -31.80 -6.03 -13.68
#